data_AF-A0A838N4K2-F1
#
_entry.id   AF-A0A838N4K2-F1
#
_cell.length_a   1.000
_cell.length_b   1.000
_cell.length_c   1.000
_cell.angle_alpha   90.00
_cell.angle_beta   90.00
_cell.angle_gamma   90.00
#
_symmetry.space_group_name_H-M   'P 1'
#
loop_
_entity.id
_entity.type
_entity.pdbx_description
1 polymer ?
#
loop_
_entity_poly.entity_id
_entity_poly.type
_entity_poly.pdbx_seq_one_letter_code
_entity_poly.pdbx_strand_id
1 'polypeptide(L)' 'MREIRAGEELTHDWAMTDNDDGSIVCRCGALNCRGTITGKDWQRSDLQERYRGYFSSYLAEKMRVSPDRG' A
#
# COMPACT_ATOMS: atom_id res chain seq x y z
N MET A 1 10.12 3.85 1.96
CA MET A 1 10.44 5.29 1.98
C MET A 1 11.83 5.52 1.42
N ARG A 2 12.08 6.66 0.78
CA ARG A 2 13.39 7.00 0.21
C ARG A 2 13.55 8.51 0.08
N GLU A 3 14.79 8.94 -0.12
CA GLU A 3 15.11 10.30 -0.55
C GLU A 3 14.51 10.60 -1.93
N ILE A 4 14.07 11.84 -2.12
CA ILE A 4 13.50 12.37 -3.37
C ILE A 4 14.38 13.49 -3.89
N ARG A 5 14.65 13.52 -5.20
CA ARG A 5 15.44 14.59 -5.82
C ARG A 5 14.55 15.78 -6.19
N ALA A 6 15.15 16.98 -6.25
CA ALA A 6 14.45 18.15 -6.74
C ALA A 6 13.94 17.94 -8.18
N GLY A 7 12.67 18.26 -8.42
CA GLY A 7 12.00 18.06 -9.71
C GLY A 7 11.49 16.64 -9.98
N GLU A 8 11.69 15.70 -9.06
CA GLU A 8 11.14 14.35 -9.18
C GLU A 8 9.64 14.32 -8.82
N GLU A 9 8.87 13.51 -9.54
CA GLU A 9 7.46 13.27 -9.22
C GLU A 9 7.33 12.54 -7.87
N LEU A 10 6.51 13.10 -6.99
CA LEU A 10 6.15 12.43 -5.74
C LEU A 10 5.16 11.32 -6.02
N THR A 11 5.53 10.11 -5.61
CA THR A 11 4.71 8.92 -5.75
C THR A 11 4.42 8.32 -4.38
N HIS A 12 3.23 7.76 -4.23
CA HIS A 12 2.80 7.07 -3.03
C HIS A 12 2.14 5.74 -3.40
N ASP A 13 2.17 4.79 -2.47
CA ASP A 13 1.55 3.48 -2.63
C ASP A 13 0.19 3.45 -1.93
N TRP A 14 -0.88 3.39 -2.73
CA TRP A 14 -2.27 3.34 -2.29
C TRP A 14 -2.59 2.23 -1.28
N ALA A 15 -1.76 1.18 -1.19
CA ALA A 15 -1.91 0.14 -0.18
C ALA A 15 -1.84 0.70 1.26
N MET A 16 -1.23 1.87 1.49
CA MET A 16 -1.12 2.47 2.82
C MET A 16 -2.35 3.31 3.22
N THR A 17 -3.29 3.57 2.31
CA THR A 17 -4.41 4.48 2.56
C THR A 17 -5.78 3.88 2.22
N ASP A 18 -5.86 3.03 1.20
CA ASP A 18 -7.15 2.68 0.60
C ASP A 18 -7.77 1.44 1.22
N ASN A 19 -9.11 1.45 1.29
CA ASN A 19 -9.93 0.31 1.68
C ASN A 19 -11.28 0.34 0.96
N ASP A 20 -11.26 0.15 -0.35
CA ASP A 20 -12.44 0.02 -1.20
C ASP A 20 -12.39 -1.30 -1.98
N ASP A 21 -13.37 -1.51 -2.85
CA ASP A 21 -13.49 -2.73 -3.66
C ASP A 21 -13.03 -2.51 -5.12
N GLY A 22 -12.38 -1.37 -5.39
CA GLY A 22 -11.90 -0.96 -6.69
C GLY A 22 -10.55 -1.58 -7.06
N SER A 23 -10.21 -1.45 -8.34
CA SER A 23 -8.89 -1.79 -8.86
C SER A 23 -8.48 -0.88 -10.01
N ILE A 24 -7.17 -0.67 -10.14
CA ILE A 24 -6.58 0.13 -11.22
C ILE A 24 -5.38 -0.58 -11.83
N VAL A 25 -5.21 -0.44 -13.15
CA VAL A 25 -3.99 -0.88 -13.84
C VAL A 25 -2.89 0.14 -13.57
N CYS A 26 -1.84 -0.30 -12.90
CA CYS A 26 -0.70 0.53 -12.54
C CYS A 26 0.27 0.69 -13.71
N ARG A 27 0.76 1.91 -13.90
CA ARG A 27 1.72 2.27 -14.96
C ARG A 27 2.99 2.91 -14.40
N CYS A 28 3.34 2.66 -13.14
CA CYS A 28 4.46 3.34 -12.48
C CYS A 28 5.85 2.95 -13.02
N GLY A 29 5.97 1.86 -13.78
CA GLY A 29 7.23 1.41 -14.38
C GLY A 29 8.25 0.83 -13.40
N ALA A 30 7.93 0.71 -12.11
CA ALA A 30 8.84 0.14 -11.12
C ALA A 30 9.07 -1.37 -11.37
N LEU A 31 10.29 -1.84 -11.10
CA LEU A 31 10.68 -3.26 -11.28
C LEU A 31 9.80 -4.23 -10.46
N ASN A 32 9.31 -3.78 -9.31
CA ASN A 32 8.43 -4.53 -8.41
C ASN A 32 6.98 -4.05 -8.48
N CYS A 33 6.54 -3.52 -9.63
CA CYS A 33 5.15 -3.15 -9.85
C CYS A 33 4.24 -4.37 -9.69
N ARG A 34 3.10 -4.18 -9.01
CA ARG A 34 2.05 -5.21 -8.86
C ARG A 34 1.22 -5.45 -10.12
N GLY A 35 1.37 -4.61 -11.14
CA GLY A 35 0.56 -4.60 -12.35
C GLY A 35 -0.83 -4.01 -12.12
N THR A 36 -1.61 -4.60 -11.22
CA THR A 36 -2.91 -4.08 -10.77
C THR A 36 -2.84 -3.75 -9.28
N ILE A 37 -3.28 -2.56 -8.91
CA ILE A 37 -3.43 -2.14 -7.51
C ILE A 37 -4.91 -2.31 -7.14
N THR A 38 -5.16 -2.86 -5.95
CA THR A 38 -6.52 -3.00 -5.42
C THR A 38 -6.69 -2.17 -4.15
N GLY A 39 -7.93 -1.74 -3.88
CA GLY A 39 -8.29 -1.11 -2.60
C GLY A 39 -8.12 -2.04 -1.39
N LYS A 40 -7.83 -3.34 -1.58
CA LYS A 40 -7.57 -4.30 -0.49
C LYS A 40 -6.11 -4.70 -0.35
N ASP A 41 -5.19 -4.05 -1.08
CA ASP A 41 -3.77 -4.42 -1.07
C ASP A 41 -3.15 -4.32 0.33
N TRP A 42 -3.68 -3.49 1.21
CA TRP A 42 -3.29 -3.40 2.63
C TRP A 42 -3.38 -4.73 3.39
N GLN A 43 -4.16 -5.70 2.90
CA GLN A 43 -4.31 -7.02 3.52
C GLN A 43 -3.15 -7.97 3.20
N ARG A 44 -2.30 -7.65 2.22
CA ARG A 44 -1.19 -8.53 1.82
C ARG A 44 -0.05 -8.46 2.83
N SER A 45 0.42 -9.61 3.29
CA SER A 45 1.47 -9.70 4.31
C SER A 45 2.80 -9.09 3.85
N ASP A 46 3.17 -9.24 2.58
CA ASP A 46 4.38 -8.66 1.99
C ASP A 46 4.35 -7.12 2.06
N LEU A 47 3.19 -6.50 1.82
CA LEU A 47 3.03 -5.05 1.92
C LEU A 47 2.94 -4.57 3.38
N GLN A 48 2.31 -5.35 4.26
CA GLN A 48 2.28 -5.05 5.70
C GLN A 48 3.68 -5.04 6.32
N GLU A 49 4.51 -6.01 5.96
CA GLU A 49 5.90 -6.07 6.41
C GLU A 49 6.71 -4.89 5.82
N ARG A 50 6.61 -4.68 4.51
CA ARG A 50 7.36 -3.63 3.80
C ARG A 50 7.02 -2.22 4.29
N TYR A 51 5.76 -1.96 4.62
CA TYR A 51 5.25 -0.63 4.99
C TYR A 51 4.88 -0.53 6.47
N ARG A 52 5.45 -1.39 7.32
CA ARG A 52 5.23 -1.36 8.78
C ARG A 52 5.45 0.06 9.32
N GLY A 53 4.41 0.58 9.99
CA GLY A 53 4.43 1.92 10.59
C GLY A 53 4.06 3.07 9.64
N TYR A 54 3.79 2.80 8.35
CA TYR A 54 3.41 3.82 7.36
C TYR A 54 1.94 3.76 6.93
N PHE A 55 1.19 2.72 7.33
CA PHE A 55 -0.24 2.67 7.10
C PHE A 55 -0.95 3.81 7.81
N SER A 56 -2.01 4.34 7.17
CA SER A 56 -2.90 5.30 7.81
C SER A 56 -3.44 4.75 9.12
N SER A 57 -3.76 5.63 10.08
CA SER A 57 -4.32 5.23 11.38
C SER A 57 -5.58 4.38 11.23
N TYR A 58 -6.39 4.70 10.22
CA TYR A 58 -7.59 3.94 9.85
C TYR A 58 -7.28 2.48 9.48
N LEU A 59 -6.28 2.24 8.61
CA LEU A 59 -5.90 0.88 8.23
C LEU A 59 -5.17 0.15 9.36
N ALA A 60 -4.30 0.84 10.09
CA ALA A 60 -3.61 0.28 11.24
C ALA A 60 -4.61 -0.22 12.30
N GLU A 61 -5.70 0.50 12.53
CA GLU A 61 -6.77 0.05 13.43
C GLU A 61 -7.49 -1.19 12.90
N LYS A 62 -7.82 -1.23 11.60
CA LYS A 62 -8.42 -2.43 10.98
C LYS A 62 -7.55 -3.67 11.07
N MET A 63 -6.24 -3.49 10.93
CA MET A 63 -5.26 -4.59 11.07
C MET A 63 -5.23 -5.12 12.51
N ARG A 64 -5.34 -4.26 13.53
CA ARG A 64 -5.41 -4.67 14.94
C ARG A 64 -6.69 -5.43 15.28
N VAL A 65 -7.82 -4.99 14.71
CA VAL A 65 -9.15 -5.56 14.96
C VAL A 65 -9.38 -6.86 14.17
N SER A 66 -8.46 -7.24 13.28
CA SER A 66 -8.51 -8.52 12.57
C SER A 66 -7.48 -9.53 13.11
N PRO A 67 -7.56 -10.02 14.37
CA PRO A 67 -6.72 -11.10 14.83
C PRO A 67 -7.37 -12.44 14.47
N ASP A 68 -7.43 -12.78 13.19
CA ASP A 68 -7.41 -14.18 12.73
C ASP A 68 -7.56 -14.23 11.21
N ARG A 69 -6.47 -14.62 10.54
CA ARG A 69 -6.56 -15.42 9.32
C ARG A 69 -5.49 -16.49 9.45
N GLY A 70 -5.95 -17.69 9.81
CA GLY A 70 -5.15 -18.90 9.70
C GLY A 70 -4.76 -19.22 8.27
#